data_AF-A0A946MNI9-F1
#
_entry.id   AF-A0A946MNI9-F1
#
_cell.length_a   1.000
_cell.length_b   1.000
_cell.length_c   1.000
_cell.angle_alpha   90.00
_cell.angle_beta   90.00
_cell.angle_gamma   90.00
#
_symmetry.space_group_name_H-M   'P 1'
#
loop_
_entity.id
_entity.type
_entity.pdbx_description
1 polymer ?
#
loop_
_entity_poly.entity_id
_entity_poly.type
_entity_poly.pdbx_seq_one_letter_code
_entity_poly.pdbx_strand_id
1 'polypeptide(L)'
;MAKIRKAVKRFIPITLPILLVVSLLINFSCLCTRTNEQVLDGIKNWVAKNRQLPELTDIEYEFITRQELHDKLQGNFEAEYDEQEEAIQKELLILLGLIEEDLDLYQLYLDLNKEQIAGYYDQKTKKMYVISDEQHLSVRNKMTFAHEITHALQDQHYDIEALLELSGDDSEYSMGIKSLMEGDATLAQGFFYWQALNGRERDIYVQESDEMQSPIYDNAPEIIKESLIFPYREGSEFVLSIYEDGGWDAVNSIYDNPPKSMEQIMHPEKYTAGDNPIVVGLPDLEA
;
A
#
# COMPACT_ATOMS: atom_id res chain seq x y z
N MET A 1 -7.48 38.70 94.74
CA MET A 1 -6.94 40.01 94.33
C MET A 1 -5.64 39.79 93.57
N ALA A 2 -5.55 40.43 92.41
CA ALA A 2 -4.38 40.80 91.60
C ALA A 2 -3.32 39.72 91.21
N LYS A 3 -3.07 39.39 89.92
CA LYS A 3 -2.59 40.20 88.76
C LYS A 3 -1.18 40.76 89.05
N ILE A 4 -0.12 40.71 88.22
CA ILE A 4 -0.05 40.62 86.74
C ILE A 4 1.44 40.59 86.27
N ARG A 5 1.72 39.82 85.19
CA ARG A 5 2.69 40.01 84.05
C ARG A 5 4.21 40.09 84.33
N LYS A 6 5.13 39.70 83.43
CA LYS A 6 5.15 39.24 82.01
C LYS A 6 6.56 38.70 81.73
N ALA A 7 6.67 37.59 80.99
CA ALA A 7 7.56 37.51 79.82
C ALA A 7 7.14 36.28 78.99
N VAL A 8 6.63 36.57 77.79
CA VAL A 8 6.20 35.61 76.78
C VAL A 8 7.39 35.34 75.86
N LYS A 9 7.66 34.07 75.54
CA LYS A 9 7.97 33.61 74.18
C LYS A 9 7.97 32.08 74.09
N ARG A 10 6.87 31.58 73.52
CA ARG A 10 6.73 30.42 72.61
C ARG A 10 7.56 29.16 72.90
N PHE A 11 6.89 28.18 73.50
CA PHE A 11 7.03 26.77 73.11
C PHE A 11 6.21 26.55 71.83
N ILE A 12 6.86 26.11 70.75
CA ILE A 12 6.22 25.57 69.55
C ILE A 12 6.45 24.06 69.60
N PRO A 13 5.44 23.22 69.86
CA PRO A 13 5.49 21.84 69.42
C PRO A 13 5.27 21.87 67.91
N ILE A 14 6.31 21.57 67.13
CA ILE A 14 6.12 21.32 65.70
C ILE A 14 5.39 19.98 65.61
N THR A 15 4.07 20.06 65.62
CA THR A 15 3.20 19.04 65.03
C THR A 15 3.69 18.85 63.59
N LEU A 16 4.24 17.67 63.32
CA LEU A 16 4.50 17.18 61.98
C LEU A 16 3.26 17.50 61.13
N PRO A 17 3.37 18.34 60.08
CA PRO A 17 2.29 18.39 59.12
C PRO A 17 2.31 17.03 58.44
N ILE A 18 1.25 16.25 58.66
CA ILE A 18 0.82 15.25 57.69
C ILE A 18 0.60 16.07 56.42
N LEU A 19 1.64 16.16 55.60
CA LEU A 19 1.53 16.62 54.24
C LEU A 19 0.74 15.52 53.56
N LEU A 20 -0.58 15.71 53.57
CA LEU A 20 -1.48 15.06 52.66
C LEU A 20 -1.01 15.58 51.29
N VAL A 21 -0.02 14.90 50.71
CA VAL A 21 0.28 14.96 49.30
C VAL A 21 -0.99 14.40 48.68
N VAL A 22 -1.97 15.28 48.47
CA VAL A 22 -2.89 15.14 47.36
C VAL A 22 -1.94 15.15 46.18
N SER A 23 -1.51 13.96 45.77
CA SER A 23 -1.04 13.74 44.43
C SER A 23 -2.20 14.20 43.58
N LEU A 24 -2.13 15.46 43.15
CA LEU A 24 -2.80 15.90 41.95
C LEU A 24 -2.18 15.00 40.88
N LEU A 25 -2.72 13.79 40.75
CA LEU A 25 -2.80 13.11 39.47
C LEU A 25 -3.65 14.05 38.64
N ILE A 26 -3.01 15.11 38.16
CA ILE A 26 -3.40 15.70 36.90
C ILE A 26 -3.31 14.50 35.97
N ASN A 27 -4.47 13.91 35.67
CA ASN A 27 -4.66 13.19 34.43
C ASN A 27 -4.34 14.21 33.33
N PHE A 28 -3.05 14.45 33.09
CA PHE A 28 -2.56 14.59 31.75
C PHE A 28 -2.78 13.21 31.14
N SER A 29 -4.04 12.96 30.76
CA SER A 29 -4.29 12.34 29.48
C SER A 29 -3.61 13.26 28.48
N CYS A 30 -2.29 13.13 28.36
CA CYS A 30 -1.57 13.71 27.27
C CYS A 30 -2.24 13.09 26.06
N LEU A 31 -3.03 13.87 25.32
CA LEU A 31 -3.24 13.58 23.91
C LEU A 31 -1.86 13.73 23.27
N CYS A 32 -0.99 12.73 23.46
CA CYS A 32 0.17 12.55 22.61
C CYS A 32 -0.43 12.16 21.27
N THR A 33 -0.67 13.15 20.42
CA THR A 33 -0.79 12.93 18.99
C THR A 33 0.44 12.14 18.57
N ARG A 34 0.24 10.91 18.09
CA ARG A 34 1.34 10.11 17.55
C ARG A 34 1.99 10.88 16.40
N THR A 35 3.31 10.82 16.29
CA THR A 35 3.99 11.32 15.09
C THR A 35 3.63 10.43 13.89
N ASN A 36 3.86 10.93 12.67
CA ASN A 36 3.59 10.15 11.46
C ASN A 36 4.41 8.84 11.46
N GLU A 37 5.66 8.89 11.94
CA GLU A 37 6.52 7.72 12.11
C GLU A 37 5.92 6.70 13.09
N GLN A 38 5.42 7.15 14.25
CA GLN A 38 4.78 6.24 15.21
C GLN A 38 3.49 5.60 14.68
N VAL A 39 2.80 6.26 13.74
CA VAL A 39 1.65 5.69 13.03
C VAL A 39 2.13 4.67 12.01
N LEU A 40 3.12 5.01 11.18
CA LEU A 40 3.71 4.12 10.17
C LEU A 40 4.27 2.85 10.81
N ASP A 41 5.04 2.96 11.90
CA ASP A 41 5.54 1.81 12.66
C ASP A 41 4.41 0.94 13.19
N GLY A 42 3.29 1.55 13.60
CA GLY A 42 2.11 0.83 14.04
C GLY A 42 1.46 0.01 12.91
N ILE A 43 1.38 0.60 11.72
CA ILE A 43 0.87 -0.08 10.51
C ILE A 43 1.84 -1.20 10.12
N LYS A 44 3.15 -0.91 10.07
CA LYS A 44 4.20 -1.88 9.76
C LYS A 44 4.12 -3.13 10.62
N ASN A 45 4.10 -2.93 11.93
CA ASN A 45 3.99 -4.04 12.88
C ASN A 45 2.67 -4.81 12.72
N TRP A 46 1.58 -4.12 12.39
CA TRP A 46 0.30 -4.77 12.14
C TRP A 46 0.34 -5.62 10.87
N VAL A 47 0.84 -5.07 9.75
CA VAL A 47 0.91 -5.76 8.47
C VAL A 47 1.83 -6.97 8.60
N ALA A 48 3.07 -6.79 9.07
CA ALA A 48 4.03 -7.89 9.22
C ALA A 48 3.46 -9.05 10.07
N LYS A 49 2.77 -8.72 11.16
CA LYS A 49 2.13 -9.72 12.01
C LYS A 49 0.95 -10.44 11.34
N ASN A 50 0.02 -9.68 10.75
CA ASN A 50 -1.24 -10.25 10.28
C ASN A 50 -1.13 -10.84 8.88
N ARG A 51 -0.22 -10.33 8.04
CA ARG A 51 0.17 -10.92 6.76
C ARG A 51 1.11 -12.12 6.93
N GLN A 52 1.69 -12.31 8.12
CA GLN A 52 2.61 -13.41 8.43
C GLN A 52 3.89 -13.38 7.57
N LEU A 53 4.32 -12.19 7.18
CA LEU A 53 5.62 -11.93 6.58
C LEU A 53 6.41 -11.05 7.58
N PRO A 54 7.26 -11.62 8.43
CA PRO A 54 8.03 -10.84 9.39
C PRO A 54 9.04 -9.95 8.67
N GLU A 55 9.22 -8.71 9.15
CA GLU A 55 10.25 -7.81 8.64
C GLU A 55 11.65 -8.42 8.84
N LEU A 56 12.39 -8.63 7.74
CA LEU A 56 13.75 -9.16 7.73
C LEU A 56 14.80 -8.04 7.84
N THR A 57 14.50 -6.90 7.23
CA THR A 57 15.32 -5.68 7.27
C THR A 57 14.43 -4.48 7.52
N ASP A 58 14.95 -3.45 8.20
CA ASP A 58 14.17 -2.26 8.51
C ASP A 58 13.66 -1.58 7.23
N ILE A 59 12.35 -1.37 7.14
CA ILE A 59 11.71 -0.63 6.04
C ILE A 59 11.91 0.87 6.30
N GLU A 60 12.78 1.49 5.51
CA GLU A 60 13.09 2.91 5.60
C GLU A 60 11.98 3.79 4.98
N TYR A 61 11.60 4.86 5.69
CA TYR A 61 10.65 5.87 5.21
C TYR A 61 11.38 7.14 4.80
N GLU A 62 11.04 7.67 3.62
CA GLU A 62 11.48 8.98 3.14
C GLU A 62 10.28 9.89 2.94
N PHE A 63 10.23 10.95 3.75
CA PHE A 63 9.18 11.96 3.70
C PHE A 63 9.52 12.99 2.62
N ILE A 64 8.66 13.10 1.61
CA ILE A 64 8.85 13.98 0.46
C ILE A 64 7.62 14.85 0.23
N THR A 65 7.77 15.93 -0.52
CA THR A 65 6.66 16.75 -1.00
C THR A 65 5.95 16.07 -2.16
N ARG A 66 4.70 16.45 -2.43
CA ARG A 66 4.00 15.97 -3.64
C ARG A 66 4.75 16.29 -4.94
N GLN A 67 5.45 17.42 -5.01
CA GLN A 67 6.23 17.75 -6.20
C GLN A 67 7.43 16.81 -6.37
N GLU A 68 8.18 16.56 -5.30
CA GLU A 68 9.31 15.61 -5.33
C GLU A 68 8.84 14.19 -5.71
N LEU A 69 7.66 13.79 -5.23
CA LEU A 69 7.03 12.53 -5.62
C LEU A 69 6.77 12.49 -7.14
N HIS A 70 6.13 13.54 -7.69
CA HIS A 70 5.84 13.61 -9.13
C HIS A 70 7.11 13.58 -9.98
N ASP A 71 8.14 14.33 -9.58
CA ASP A 71 9.42 14.37 -10.29
C ASP A 71 10.08 12.99 -10.29
N LYS A 72 9.99 12.27 -9.17
CA LYS A 72 10.55 10.94 -9.02
C LYS A 72 9.79 9.89 -9.84
N LEU A 73 8.46 9.92 -9.83
CA LEU A 73 7.63 9.03 -10.66
C LEU A 73 7.87 9.26 -12.14
N GLN A 74 7.99 10.52 -12.56
CA GLN A 74 8.35 10.85 -13.94
C GLN A 74 9.72 10.30 -14.30
N GLY A 75 10.73 10.49 -13.46
CA GLY A 75 12.07 9.94 -13.71
C GLY A 75 12.10 8.41 -13.76
N ASN A 76 11.31 7.74 -12.91
CA ASN A 76 11.19 6.28 -12.93
C ASN A 76 10.50 5.81 -14.24
N PHE A 77 9.40 6.46 -14.62
CA PHE A 77 8.66 6.17 -15.85
C PHE A 77 9.56 6.36 -17.09
N GLU A 78 10.27 7.50 -17.18
CA GLU A 78 11.21 7.78 -18.26
C GLU A 78 12.38 6.77 -18.34
N ALA A 79 12.79 6.20 -17.21
CA ALA A 79 13.87 5.21 -17.18
C ALA A 79 13.43 3.80 -17.61
N GLU A 80 12.13 3.50 -17.53
CA GLU A 80 11.55 2.20 -17.89
C GLU A 80 10.84 2.22 -19.24
N TYR A 81 10.58 3.40 -19.79
CA TYR A 81 9.87 3.57 -21.06
C TYR A 81 10.66 3.03 -22.25
N ASP A 82 10.09 2.05 -22.95
CA ASP A 82 10.56 1.56 -24.24
C ASP A 82 9.70 2.15 -25.36
N GLU A 83 10.26 3.09 -26.12
CA GLU A 83 9.56 3.79 -27.21
C GLU A 83 9.08 2.83 -28.31
N GLN A 84 9.80 1.74 -28.59
CA GLN A 84 9.44 0.81 -29.65
C GLN A 84 8.29 -0.10 -29.22
N GLU A 85 8.37 -0.64 -28.00
CA GLU A 85 7.31 -1.49 -27.45
C GLU A 85 5.99 -0.73 -27.33
N GLU A 86 6.04 0.51 -26.83
CA GLU A 86 4.88 1.37 -26.65
C GLU A 86 4.27 1.82 -27.99
N ALA A 87 5.09 2.05 -29.01
CA ALA A 87 4.59 2.32 -30.37
C ALA A 87 3.83 1.11 -30.94
N ILE A 88 4.37 -0.11 -30.75
CA ILE A 88 3.70 -1.35 -31.19
C ILE A 88 2.39 -1.55 -30.44
N GLN A 89 2.39 -1.35 -29.12
CA GLN A 89 1.18 -1.48 -28.29
C GLN A 89 0.13 -0.47 -28.73
N LYS A 90 0.50 0.80 -28.96
CA LYS A 90 -0.40 1.83 -29.45
C LYS A 90 -1.02 1.45 -30.80
N GLU A 91 -0.21 1.00 -31.77
CA GLU A 91 -0.71 0.58 -33.09
C GLU A 91 -1.71 -0.59 -32.98
N LEU A 92 -1.42 -1.57 -32.12
CA LEU A 92 -2.31 -2.70 -31.88
C LEU A 92 -3.65 -2.24 -31.28
N LEU A 93 -3.62 -1.38 -30.25
CA LEU A 93 -4.83 -0.86 -29.60
C LEU A 93 -5.69 -0.03 -30.57
N ILE A 94 -5.07 0.75 -31.46
CA ILE A 94 -5.76 1.47 -32.54
C ILE A 94 -6.39 0.48 -33.52
N LEU A 95 -5.64 -0.52 -33.98
CA LEU A 95 -6.13 -1.52 -34.94
C LEU A 95 -7.34 -2.30 -34.41
N LEU A 96 -7.35 -2.60 -33.11
CA LEU A 96 -8.47 -3.25 -32.43
C LEU A 96 -9.64 -2.31 -32.13
N GLY A 97 -9.50 -1.01 -32.39
CA GLY A 97 -10.52 0.02 -32.13
C GLY A 97 -10.72 0.30 -30.63
N LEU A 98 -9.69 0.07 -29.82
CA LEU A 98 -9.75 0.23 -28.36
C LEU A 98 -9.32 1.63 -27.89
N ILE A 99 -8.57 2.36 -28.72
CA ILE A 99 -8.16 3.75 -28.48
C ILE A 99 -8.23 4.57 -29.78
N GLU A 100 -8.29 5.90 -29.66
CA GLU A 100 -8.24 6.84 -30.78
C GLU A 100 -6.81 7.02 -31.34
N GLU A 101 -6.68 7.31 -32.64
CA GLU A 101 -5.38 7.47 -33.32
C GLU A 101 -4.51 8.60 -32.73
N ASP A 102 -5.15 9.70 -32.35
CA ASP A 102 -4.50 10.92 -31.84
C ASP A 102 -4.26 10.90 -30.33
N LEU A 103 -4.59 9.81 -29.63
CA LEU A 103 -4.33 9.67 -28.20
C LEU A 103 -2.82 9.68 -27.92
N ASP A 104 -2.38 10.58 -27.05
CA ASP A 104 -1.02 10.59 -26.52
C ASP A 104 -0.91 9.56 -25.38
N LEU A 105 -0.55 8.32 -25.74
CA LEU A 105 -0.51 7.19 -24.80
C LEU A 105 0.57 7.36 -23.73
N TYR A 106 1.73 7.91 -24.11
CA TYR A 106 2.83 8.24 -23.18
C TYR A 106 2.34 9.23 -22.12
N GLN A 107 1.75 10.34 -22.55
CA GLN A 107 1.30 11.38 -21.63
C GLN A 107 0.15 10.88 -20.75
N LEU A 108 -0.76 10.07 -21.30
CA LEU A 108 -1.82 9.44 -20.52
C LEU A 108 -1.27 8.56 -19.40
N TYR A 109 -0.33 7.66 -19.69
CA TYR A 109 0.27 6.81 -18.66
C TYR A 109 1.08 7.60 -17.63
N LEU A 110 1.83 8.62 -18.05
CA LEU A 110 2.55 9.50 -17.15
C LEU A 110 1.60 10.25 -16.20
N ASP A 111 0.46 10.74 -16.71
CA ASP A 111 -0.54 11.46 -15.91
C ASP A 111 -1.31 10.51 -14.97
N LEU A 112 -1.63 9.29 -15.41
CA LEU A 112 -2.22 8.25 -14.55
C LEU A 112 -1.31 7.91 -13.38
N ASN A 113 -0.02 7.69 -13.62
CA ASN A 113 0.97 7.43 -12.58
C ASN A 113 1.06 8.59 -11.56
N LYS A 114 0.89 9.83 -12.00
CA LYS A 114 0.93 11.02 -11.13
C LYS A 114 -0.37 11.27 -10.36
N GLU A 115 -1.53 11.00 -10.96
CA GLU A 115 -2.84 11.02 -10.28
C GLU A 115 -2.89 10.00 -9.13
N GLN A 116 -2.14 8.92 -9.35
CA GLN A 116 -1.72 7.84 -8.49
C GLN A 116 -1.82 7.93 -6.96
N ILE A 117 -1.23 8.92 -6.25
CA ILE A 117 -0.44 8.51 -5.06
C ILE A 117 -0.61 9.36 -3.78
N ALA A 118 -0.72 8.64 -2.65
CA ALA A 118 -0.49 9.12 -1.28
C ALA A 118 0.90 8.72 -0.71
N GLY A 119 1.52 7.68 -1.28
CA GLY A 119 2.90 7.21 -1.10
C GLY A 119 3.11 5.90 -1.88
N TYR A 120 4.36 5.48 -2.11
CA TYR A 120 4.68 4.22 -2.81
C TYR A 120 5.97 3.57 -2.28
N TYR A 121 6.10 2.26 -2.44
CA TYR A 121 7.33 1.51 -2.24
C TYR A 121 8.16 1.44 -3.54
N ASP A 122 9.43 1.84 -3.47
CA ASP A 122 10.35 1.71 -4.60
C ASP A 122 11.22 0.45 -4.43
N GLN A 123 11.02 -0.53 -5.32
CA GLN A 123 11.76 -1.79 -5.31
C GLN A 123 13.26 -1.63 -5.65
N LYS A 124 13.68 -0.57 -6.34
CA LYS A 124 15.09 -0.33 -6.67
C LYS A 124 15.84 0.29 -5.50
N THR A 125 15.23 1.28 -4.84
CA THR A 125 15.85 1.96 -3.70
C THR A 125 15.54 1.29 -2.36
N LYS A 126 14.60 0.34 -2.34
CA LYS A 126 14.11 -0.37 -1.15
C LYS A 126 13.53 0.57 -0.08
N LYS A 127 12.94 1.69 -0.52
CA LYS A 127 12.41 2.75 0.35
C LYS A 127 10.93 3.00 0.13
N MET A 128 10.28 3.35 1.23
CA MET A 128 8.91 3.86 1.25
C MET A 128 8.92 5.38 1.13
N TYR A 129 8.35 5.91 0.04
CA TYR A 129 8.17 7.36 -0.13
C TYR A 129 6.79 7.78 0.38
N VAL A 130 6.78 8.75 1.29
CA VAL A 130 5.58 9.19 2.00
C VAL A 130 5.38 10.68 1.78
N ILE A 131 4.20 11.10 1.31
CA ILE A 131 3.91 12.54 1.18
C ILE A 131 3.84 13.17 2.58
N SER A 132 4.65 14.20 2.78
CA SER A 132 4.87 14.88 4.07
C SER A 132 4.11 16.20 4.22
N ASP A 133 3.30 16.54 3.23
CA ASP A 133 2.57 17.81 3.15
C ASP A 133 1.51 17.97 4.27
N GLU A 134 1.22 16.90 5.02
CA GLU A 134 0.24 16.88 6.10
C GLU A 134 0.87 16.61 7.48
N GLN A 135 0.48 17.44 8.47
CA GLN A 135 0.91 17.29 9.87
C GLN A 135 0.44 15.96 10.50
N HIS A 136 -0.59 15.33 9.93
CA HIS A 136 -1.15 14.06 10.35
C HIS A 136 -1.57 13.25 9.13
N LEU A 137 -1.22 11.97 9.08
CA LEU A 137 -1.69 11.06 8.03
C LEU A 137 -3.22 10.92 8.06
N SER A 138 -3.87 11.17 6.91
CA SER A 138 -5.27 10.84 6.65
C SER A 138 -5.55 9.34 6.82
N VAL A 139 -6.82 8.93 6.92
CA VAL A 139 -7.14 7.50 7.04
C VAL A 139 -6.82 6.77 5.73
N ARG A 140 -7.08 7.40 4.59
CA ARG A 140 -6.64 6.92 3.28
C ARG A 140 -5.13 6.70 3.22
N ASN A 141 -4.32 7.61 3.73
CA ASN A 141 -2.86 7.42 3.73
C ASN A 141 -2.48 6.16 4.52
N LYS A 142 -3.14 5.88 5.65
CA LYS A 142 -2.90 4.63 6.41
C LYS A 142 -3.23 3.38 5.59
N MET A 143 -4.31 3.42 4.80
CA MET A 143 -4.70 2.33 3.90
C MET A 143 -3.66 2.14 2.79
N THR A 144 -3.21 3.22 2.15
CA THR A 144 -2.12 3.17 1.16
C THR A 144 -0.87 2.58 1.80
N PHE A 145 -0.44 3.02 2.98
CA PHE A 145 0.75 2.44 3.61
C PHE A 145 0.60 0.97 4.00
N ALA A 146 -0.60 0.50 4.36
CA ALA A 146 -0.81 -0.93 4.60
C ALA A 146 -0.56 -1.76 3.32
N HIS A 147 -0.95 -1.24 2.16
CA HIS A 147 -0.66 -1.82 0.85
C HIS A 147 0.84 -1.82 0.55
N GLU A 148 1.46 -0.64 0.58
CA GLU A 148 2.87 -0.49 0.22
C GLU A 148 3.84 -1.20 1.17
N ILE A 149 3.52 -1.26 2.46
CA ILE A 149 4.30 -2.07 3.41
C ILE A 149 4.20 -3.55 3.05
N THR A 150 3.06 -4.01 2.51
CA THR A 150 2.95 -5.39 2.04
C THR A 150 3.90 -5.63 0.86
N HIS A 151 4.03 -4.69 -0.09
CA HIS A 151 5.05 -4.77 -1.15
C HIS A 151 6.48 -4.81 -0.59
N ALA A 152 6.80 -3.96 0.38
CA ALA A 152 8.10 -3.98 1.03
C ALA A 152 8.40 -5.34 1.70
N LEU A 153 7.39 -5.97 2.30
CA LEU A 153 7.54 -7.31 2.88
C LEU A 153 7.61 -8.40 1.81
N GLN A 154 6.84 -8.33 0.73
CA GLN A 154 6.94 -9.25 -0.40
C GLN A 154 8.37 -9.24 -0.97
N ASP A 155 8.93 -8.06 -1.20
CA ASP A 155 10.28 -7.87 -1.75
C ASP A 155 11.39 -8.39 -0.80
N GLN A 156 11.16 -8.38 0.52
CA GLN A 156 12.09 -8.97 1.47
C GLN A 156 12.06 -10.51 1.46
N HIS A 157 10.92 -11.12 1.15
CA HIS A 157 10.73 -12.57 1.24
C HIS A 157 10.83 -13.29 -0.10
N TYR A 158 10.57 -12.59 -1.20
CA TYR A 158 10.51 -13.15 -2.55
C TYR A 158 11.38 -12.34 -3.49
N ASP A 159 12.06 -13.03 -4.40
CA ASP A 159 12.83 -12.40 -5.47
C ASP A 159 11.90 -11.97 -6.60
N ILE A 160 11.16 -10.88 -6.35
CA ILE A 160 10.14 -10.34 -7.25
C ILE A 160 10.75 -9.95 -8.61
N GLU A 161 11.96 -9.40 -8.61
CA GLU A 161 12.69 -9.06 -9.83
C GLU A 161 12.93 -10.32 -10.66
N ALA A 162 13.44 -11.39 -10.05
CA ALA A 162 13.62 -12.66 -10.75
C ALA A 162 12.27 -13.27 -11.23
N LEU A 163 11.18 -13.13 -10.46
CA LEU A 163 9.86 -13.59 -10.90
C LEU A 163 9.40 -12.85 -12.15
N LEU A 164 9.50 -11.52 -12.17
CA LEU A 164 9.13 -10.72 -13.35
C LEU A 164 10.04 -11.04 -14.55
N GLU A 165 11.34 -11.23 -14.33
CA GLU A 165 12.28 -11.65 -15.39
C GLU A 165 11.93 -13.03 -15.98
N LEU A 166 11.37 -13.96 -15.18
CA LEU A 166 10.93 -15.27 -15.68
C LEU A 166 9.81 -15.18 -16.72
N SER A 167 9.02 -14.10 -16.71
CA SER A 167 7.97 -13.90 -17.72
C SER A 167 8.54 -13.56 -19.10
N GLY A 168 9.74 -12.97 -19.18
CA GLY A 168 10.29 -12.49 -20.45
C GLY A 168 9.29 -11.63 -21.21
N ASP A 169 9.05 -11.95 -22.48
CA ASP A 169 8.08 -11.24 -23.34
C ASP A 169 6.64 -11.79 -23.20
N ASP A 170 6.37 -12.72 -22.27
CA ASP A 170 5.04 -13.27 -22.03
C ASP A 170 4.22 -12.34 -21.13
N SER A 171 3.41 -11.48 -21.76
CA SER A 171 2.56 -10.51 -21.07
C SER A 171 1.48 -11.16 -20.20
N GLU A 172 1.01 -12.37 -20.53
CA GLU A 172 0.05 -13.12 -19.72
C GLU A 172 0.71 -13.61 -18.44
N TYR A 173 1.93 -14.13 -18.52
CA TYR A 173 2.67 -14.56 -17.34
C TYR A 173 3.06 -13.36 -16.48
N SER A 174 3.56 -12.28 -17.09
CA SER A 174 3.87 -11.03 -16.37
C SER A 174 2.65 -10.50 -15.62
N MET A 175 1.48 -10.50 -16.26
CA MET A 175 0.22 -10.09 -15.63
C MET A 175 -0.22 -11.04 -14.51
N GLY A 176 0.00 -12.35 -14.65
CA GLY A 176 -0.22 -13.32 -13.59
C GLY A 176 0.59 -13.01 -12.32
N ILE A 177 1.89 -12.76 -12.47
CA ILE A 177 2.77 -12.40 -11.35
C ILE A 177 2.34 -11.07 -10.71
N LYS A 178 2.08 -10.03 -11.52
CA LYS A 178 1.61 -8.73 -11.03
C LYS A 178 0.29 -8.86 -10.26
N SER A 179 -0.65 -9.66 -10.77
CA SER A 179 -1.94 -9.90 -10.11
C SER A 179 -1.81 -10.66 -8.79
N LEU A 180 -0.87 -11.60 -8.69
CA LEU A 180 -0.54 -12.23 -7.40
C LEU A 180 -0.02 -11.19 -6.40
N MET A 181 0.94 -10.36 -6.80
CA MET A 181 1.54 -9.36 -5.92
C MET A 181 0.54 -8.29 -5.45
N GLU A 182 -0.18 -7.67 -6.39
CA GLU A 182 -1.16 -6.63 -6.10
C GLU A 182 -2.38 -7.19 -5.38
N GLY A 183 -2.82 -8.39 -5.74
CA GLY A 183 -3.90 -9.09 -5.06
C GLY A 183 -3.60 -9.37 -3.59
N ASP A 184 -2.37 -9.80 -3.31
CA ASP A 184 -1.90 -10.05 -1.95
C ASP A 184 -1.84 -8.75 -1.12
N ALA A 185 -1.24 -7.69 -1.66
CA ALA A 185 -1.20 -6.38 -1.01
C ALA A 185 -2.61 -5.82 -0.76
N THR A 186 -3.51 -5.96 -1.74
CA THR A 186 -4.92 -5.52 -1.66
C THR A 186 -5.68 -6.32 -0.60
N LEU A 187 -5.47 -7.64 -0.52
CA LEU A 187 -6.12 -8.48 0.51
C LEU A 187 -5.63 -8.10 1.92
N ALA A 188 -4.32 -7.90 2.09
CA ALA A 188 -3.73 -7.46 3.35
C ALA A 188 -4.26 -6.07 3.78
N GLN A 189 -4.37 -5.15 2.81
CA GLN A 189 -5.01 -3.84 3.00
C GLN A 189 -6.49 -3.99 3.42
N GLY A 190 -7.24 -4.90 2.80
CA GLY A 190 -8.62 -5.21 3.18
C GLY A 190 -8.75 -5.72 4.63
N PHE A 191 -7.84 -6.59 5.07
CA PHE A 191 -7.80 -7.00 6.48
C PHE A 191 -7.42 -5.86 7.41
N PHE A 192 -6.51 -4.97 7.01
CA PHE A 192 -6.19 -3.78 7.79
C PHE A 192 -7.42 -2.89 7.98
N TYR A 193 -8.21 -2.65 6.92
CA TYR A 193 -9.46 -1.90 6.99
C TYR A 193 -10.44 -2.48 8.03
N TRP A 194 -10.66 -3.81 7.99
CA TRP A 194 -11.66 -4.44 8.84
C TRP A 194 -11.20 -4.67 10.28
N GLN A 195 -9.92 -4.96 10.48
CA GLN A 195 -9.38 -5.46 11.75
C GLN A 195 -8.55 -4.42 12.51
N ALA A 196 -7.91 -3.47 11.82
CA ALA A 196 -7.05 -2.46 12.44
C ALA A 196 -7.76 -1.11 12.63
N LEU A 197 -8.50 -0.64 11.62
CA LEU A 197 -9.24 0.61 11.71
C LEU A 197 -10.43 0.48 12.68
N ASN A 198 -10.68 1.54 13.45
CA ASN A 198 -11.91 1.62 14.24
C ASN A 198 -13.10 2.09 13.39
N GLY A 199 -14.33 2.00 13.93
CA GLY A 199 -15.55 2.36 13.19
C GLY A 199 -15.53 3.79 12.63
N ARG A 200 -15.05 4.77 13.42
CA ARG A 200 -14.94 6.15 12.96
C ARG A 200 -13.91 6.32 11.84
N GLU A 201 -12.79 5.60 11.92
CA GLU A 201 -11.78 5.64 10.85
C GLU A 201 -12.34 5.04 9.55
N ARG A 202 -13.09 3.93 9.63
CA ARG A 202 -13.77 3.38 8.46
C ARG A 202 -14.78 4.34 7.84
N ASP A 203 -15.57 5.04 8.66
CA ASP A 203 -16.51 6.05 8.17
C ASP A 203 -15.77 7.21 7.46
N ILE A 204 -14.65 7.68 8.03
CA ILE A 204 -13.79 8.70 7.42
C ILE A 204 -13.21 8.19 6.09
N TYR A 205 -12.74 6.95 6.04
CA TYR A 205 -12.20 6.38 4.80
C TYR A 205 -13.25 6.33 3.68
N VAL A 206 -14.49 5.96 3.98
CA VAL A 206 -15.59 5.97 3.00
C VAL A 206 -15.83 7.39 2.51
N GLN A 207 -15.89 8.37 3.42
CA GLN A 207 -16.05 9.77 3.04
C GLN A 207 -14.88 10.29 2.17
N GLU A 208 -13.63 10.04 2.58
CA GLU A 208 -12.44 10.39 1.80
C GLU A 208 -12.40 9.68 0.44
N SER A 209 -13.06 8.51 0.33
CA SER A 209 -13.26 7.75 -0.90
C SER A 209 -14.29 8.37 -1.84
N ASP A 210 -15.45 8.74 -1.31
CA ASP A 210 -16.52 9.38 -2.08
C ASP A 210 -16.14 10.79 -2.58
N GLU A 211 -15.27 11.50 -1.86
CA GLU A 211 -14.80 12.85 -2.23
C GLU A 211 -13.64 12.83 -3.24
N MET A 212 -13.02 11.67 -3.47
CA MET A 212 -11.90 11.57 -4.39
C MET A 212 -12.35 11.70 -5.84
N GLN A 213 -11.58 12.46 -6.61
CA GLN A 213 -11.74 12.58 -8.05
C GLN A 213 -10.50 11.99 -8.71
N SER A 214 -10.72 11.21 -9.75
CA SER A 214 -9.66 10.66 -10.59
C SER A 214 -9.96 10.98 -12.04
N PRO A 215 -10.02 12.27 -12.43
CA PRO A 215 -10.45 12.68 -13.76
C PRO A 215 -9.59 12.11 -14.89
N ILE A 216 -8.30 11.83 -14.67
CA ILE A 216 -7.47 11.20 -15.71
C ILE A 216 -7.93 9.75 -15.91
N TYR A 217 -8.04 8.98 -14.81
CA TYR A 217 -8.57 7.62 -14.84
C TYR A 217 -10.01 7.56 -15.40
N ASP A 218 -10.92 8.40 -14.91
CA ASP A 218 -12.34 8.40 -15.28
C ASP A 218 -12.57 8.67 -16.77
N ASN A 219 -11.67 9.44 -17.40
CA ASN A 219 -11.72 9.75 -18.84
C ASN A 219 -10.82 8.86 -19.70
N ALA A 220 -10.05 7.95 -19.11
CA ALA A 220 -9.19 7.04 -19.85
C ALA A 220 -10.01 6.01 -20.67
N PRO A 221 -9.48 5.51 -21.80
CA PRO A 221 -10.12 4.43 -22.55
C PRO A 221 -10.36 3.19 -21.69
N GLU A 222 -11.43 2.44 -21.97
CA GLU A 222 -11.84 1.29 -21.16
C GLU A 222 -10.75 0.24 -21.00
N ILE A 223 -10.02 -0.05 -22.09
CA ILE A 223 -8.91 -1.00 -22.06
C ILE A 223 -7.80 -0.58 -21.08
N ILE A 224 -7.54 0.73 -20.96
CA ILE A 224 -6.51 1.25 -20.06
C ILE A 224 -6.98 1.15 -18.61
N LYS A 225 -8.24 1.51 -18.33
CA LYS A 225 -8.85 1.38 -17.00
C LYS A 225 -8.86 -0.07 -16.52
N GLU A 226 -9.33 -0.98 -17.36
CA GLU A 226 -9.41 -2.40 -17.04
C GLU A 226 -8.00 -3.00 -16.85
N SER A 227 -7.03 -2.68 -17.71
CA SER A 227 -5.64 -3.13 -17.54
C SER A 227 -5.01 -2.63 -16.24
N LEU A 228 -5.35 -1.41 -15.81
CA LEU A 228 -4.83 -0.82 -14.57
C LEU A 228 -5.43 -1.48 -13.32
N ILE A 229 -6.74 -1.72 -13.31
CA ILE A 229 -7.44 -2.22 -12.10
C ILE A 229 -7.40 -3.75 -11.97
N PHE A 230 -7.19 -4.48 -13.08
CA PHE A 230 -7.21 -5.95 -13.10
C PHE A 230 -6.32 -6.60 -12.03
N PRO A 231 -5.03 -6.23 -11.85
CA PRO A 231 -4.16 -6.86 -10.87
C PRO A 231 -4.67 -6.72 -9.42
N TYR A 232 -5.37 -5.61 -9.13
CA TYR A 232 -5.95 -5.34 -7.82
C TYR A 232 -7.25 -6.10 -7.64
N ARG A 233 -8.17 -5.97 -8.59
CA ARG A 233 -9.53 -6.54 -8.50
C ARG A 233 -9.48 -8.06 -8.59
N GLU A 234 -9.10 -8.59 -9.75
CA GLU A 234 -9.09 -10.03 -10.00
C GLU A 234 -7.98 -10.72 -9.20
N GLY A 235 -6.83 -10.07 -9.04
CA GLY A 235 -5.76 -10.58 -8.20
C GLY A 235 -6.17 -10.76 -6.74
N SER A 236 -6.91 -9.81 -6.15
CA SER A 236 -7.35 -9.94 -4.75
C SER A 236 -8.38 -11.05 -4.57
N GLU A 237 -9.28 -11.26 -5.55
CA GLU A 237 -10.21 -12.39 -5.56
C GLU A 237 -9.46 -13.73 -5.68
N PHE A 238 -8.47 -13.80 -6.57
CA PHE A 238 -7.58 -14.95 -6.69
C PHE A 238 -6.87 -15.25 -5.37
N VAL A 239 -6.18 -14.27 -4.78
CA VAL A 239 -5.43 -14.48 -3.52
C VAL A 239 -6.37 -14.81 -2.36
N LEU A 240 -7.57 -14.22 -2.30
CA LEU A 240 -8.59 -14.56 -1.32
C LEU A 240 -8.99 -16.03 -1.43
N SER A 241 -9.19 -16.57 -2.64
CA SER A 241 -9.54 -17.98 -2.82
C SER A 241 -8.46 -18.93 -2.25
N ILE A 242 -7.19 -18.60 -2.47
CA ILE A 242 -6.05 -19.37 -1.93
C ILE A 242 -5.97 -19.21 -0.40
N TYR A 243 -6.23 -18.00 0.11
CA TYR A 243 -6.28 -17.72 1.54
C TYR A 243 -7.41 -18.49 2.25
N GLU A 244 -8.58 -18.61 1.63
CA GLU A 244 -9.71 -19.35 2.22
C GLU A 244 -9.41 -20.85 2.38
N ASP A 245 -8.59 -21.42 1.49
CA ASP A 245 -8.21 -22.84 1.52
C ASP A 245 -7.12 -23.17 2.55
N GLY A 246 -6.14 -22.27 2.77
CA GLY A 246 -4.98 -22.57 3.61
C GLY A 246 -4.35 -21.40 4.35
N GLY A 247 -5.02 -20.26 4.39
CA GLY A 247 -4.53 -19.03 5.01
C GLY A 247 -3.29 -18.47 4.32
N TRP A 248 -2.53 -17.64 5.05
CA TRP A 248 -1.34 -16.99 4.50
C TRP A 248 -0.21 -17.96 4.14
N ASP A 249 -0.12 -19.12 4.80
CA ASP A 249 0.87 -20.14 4.42
C ASP A 249 0.63 -20.66 2.99
N ALA A 250 -0.63 -20.83 2.59
CA ALA A 250 -0.96 -21.20 1.21
C ALA A 250 -0.62 -20.07 0.23
N VAL A 251 -0.97 -18.82 0.56
CA VAL A 251 -0.62 -17.65 -0.27
C VAL A 251 0.90 -17.48 -0.40
N ASN A 252 1.66 -17.71 0.68
CA ASN A 252 3.11 -17.64 0.65
C ASN A 252 3.71 -18.71 -0.29
N SER A 253 3.15 -19.92 -0.27
CA SER A 253 3.66 -21.03 -1.08
C SER A 253 3.50 -20.83 -2.59
N ILE A 254 2.52 -20.04 -3.03
CA ILE A 254 2.28 -19.84 -4.47
C ILE A 254 3.26 -18.85 -5.11
N TYR A 255 4.07 -18.13 -4.33
CA TYR A 255 5.20 -17.36 -4.88
C TYR A 255 6.30 -18.24 -5.46
N ASP A 256 6.42 -19.51 -5.02
CA ASP A 256 7.35 -20.48 -5.62
C ASP A 256 6.85 -21.02 -6.98
N ASN A 257 5.56 -20.86 -7.28
CA ASN A 257 4.93 -21.26 -8.53
C ASN A 257 3.78 -20.30 -8.87
N PRO A 258 4.08 -19.07 -9.30
CA PRO A 258 3.06 -18.05 -9.53
C PRO A 258 2.13 -18.43 -10.69
N PRO A 259 0.92 -17.85 -10.75
CA PRO A 259 0.03 -18.01 -11.89
C PRO A 259 0.68 -17.49 -13.19
N LYS A 260 0.40 -18.18 -14.29
CA LYS A 260 1.04 -18.01 -15.59
C LYS A 260 0.16 -17.35 -16.65
N SER A 261 -1.08 -16.99 -16.30
CA SER A 261 -1.99 -16.29 -17.20
C SER A 261 -3.07 -15.53 -16.44
N MET A 262 -3.71 -14.58 -17.12
CA MET A 262 -4.91 -13.93 -16.61
C MET A 262 -6.06 -14.91 -16.40
N GLU A 263 -6.13 -15.98 -17.21
CA GLU A 263 -7.15 -17.02 -17.05
C GLU A 263 -7.06 -17.73 -15.69
N GLN A 264 -5.84 -18.01 -15.21
CA GLN A 264 -5.64 -18.59 -13.89
C GLN A 264 -6.00 -17.63 -12.75
N ILE A 265 -5.84 -16.32 -12.97
CA ILE A 265 -6.26 -15.28 -12.02
C ILE A 265 -7.78 -15.21 -11.96
N MET A 266 -8.46 -15.08 -13.11
CA MET A 266 -9.92 -14.99 -13.19
C MET A 266 -10.65 -16.30 -12.79
N HIS A 267 -9.95 -17.43 -12.88
CA HIS A 267 -10.48 -18.76 -12.59
C HIS A 267 -9.50 -19.54 -11.70
N PRO A 268 -9.48 -19.27 -10.37
CA PRO A 268 -8.51 -19.88 -9.45
C PRO A 268 -8.54 -21.41 -9.42
N GLU A 269 -9.67 -22.04 -9.75
CA GLU A 269 -9.79 -23.49 -9.89
C GLU A 269 -8.90 -24.07 -10.99
N LYS A 270 -8.56 -23.27 -12.02
CA LYS A 270 -7.63 -23.68 -13.08
C LYS A 270 -6.19 -23.67 -12.61
N TYR A 271 -5.81 -22.66 -11.82
CA TYR A 271 -4.50 -22.63 -11.17
C TYR A 271 -4.30 -23.86 -10.27
N THR A 272 -5.27 -24.13 -9.38
CA THR A 272 -5.20 -25.25 -8.43
C THR A 272 -5.26 -26.62 -9.13
N ALA A 273 -5.93 -26.73 -10.27
CA ALA A 273 -5.92 -27.92 -11.11
C ALA A 273 -4.60 -28.11 -11.91
N GLY A 274 -3.72 -27.11 -11.94
CA GLY A 274 -2.48 -27.13 -12.72
C GLY A 274 -2.71 -26.97 -14.23
N ASP A 275 -3.80 -26.33 -14.64
CA ASP A 275 -4.11 -26.03 -16.04
C ASP A 275 -3.19 -24.92 -16.55
N ASN A 276 -2.12 -25.29 -17.26
CA ASN A 276 -1.11 -24.35 -17.74
C ASN A 276 -1.50 -23.76 -19.12
N PRO A 277 -1.13 -22.51 -19.41
CA PRO A 277 -1.39 -21.89 -20.71
C PRO A 277 -0.85 -22.72 -21.88
N ILE A 278 -1.59 -22.71 -22.98
CA ILE A 278 -1.20 -23.40 -24.22
C ILE A 278 -0.52 -22.38 -25.13
N VAL A 279 0.69 -22.69 -25.58
CA VAL A 279 1.42 -21.83 -26.53
C VAL A 279 0.68 -21.82 -27.87
N VAL A 280 0.25 -20.62 -28.30
CA VAL A 280 -0.38 -20.39 -29.60
C VAL A 280 0.66 -19.83 -30.56
N GLY A 281 0.99 -20.60 -31.60
CA GLY A 281 1.86 -20.10 -32.68
C GLY A 281 1.08 -19.20 -33.64
N LEU A 282 1.66 -18.05 -33.99
CA LEU A 282 1.12 -17.21 -35.06
C LEU A 282 1.40 -17.87 -36.43
N PRO A 283 0.46 -17.82 -37.38
CA PRO A 283 0.74 -18.23 -38.74
C PRO A 283 1.79 -17.30 -39.36
N ASP A 284 2.54 -17.79 -40.34
CA ASP A 284 3.42 -16.96 -41.15
C ASP A 284 2.58 -15.91 -41.89
N LEU A 285 2.84 -14.63 -41.59
CA LEU A 285 2.13 -13.48 -42.16
C LEU A 285 2.86 -12.88 -43.38
N GLU A 286 3.99 -13.43 -43.82
CA GLU A 286 4.79 -12.93 -44.95
C GLU A 286 4.20 -13.24 -46.36
N ALA A 287 2.89 -13.47 -46.47
CA ALA A 287 2.23 -13.86 -47.73
C ALA A 287 1.98 -12.70 -48.73
#